data_AF-A0AAV5YYA3-F1
#
_entry.id   AF-A0AAV5YYA3-F1
#
_cell.length_a   1.000
_cell.length_b   1.000
_cell.length_c   1.000
_cell.angle_alpha   90.00
_cell.angle_beta   90.00
_cell.angle_gamma   90.00
#
_symmetry.space_group_name_H-M   'P 1'
#
loop_
_entity.id
_entity.type
_entity.pdbx_description
1 polymer ?
#
loop_
_entity_poly.entity_id
_entity_poly.type
_entity_poly.pdbx_seq_one_letter_code
_entity_poly.pdbx_strand_id
1 'polypeptide(L)'
;MIEPFVTLPEIHRAARARLPRTSYNFGAGGTETETTMRRNRRALRRLAIRQDILVDVRQIDLTTSLLGVPLSWPVVIAPMGGLVLFHPEGDAEMARGAAKGDTLQFLSG
;
A
#
# COMPACT_ATOMS: atom_id res chain seq x y z
N MET A 1 17.23 5.21 16.99
CA MET A 1 15.93 4.54 16.83
C MET A 1 15.26 5.13 15.61
N ILE A 2 14.82 4.30 14.66
CA ILE A 2 14.00 4.81 13.55
C ILE A 2 12.61 5.03 14.16
N GLU A 3 12.15 6.27 14.25
CA GLU A 3 10.77 6.54 14.64
C GLU A 3 9.82 5.79 13.69
N PRO A 4 8.83 5.05 14.21
CA PRO A 4 7.88 4.34 13.37
C PRO A 4 7.09 5.36 12.55
N PHE A 5 6.96 5.10 11.25
CA PHE A 5 6.07 5.89 10.40
C PHE A 5 4.62 5.65 10.81
N VAL A 6 3.87 6.71 11.04
CA VAL A 6 2.44 6.68 11.39
C VAL A 6 1.58 6.76 10.14
N THR A 7 2.04 7.43 9.09
CA THR A 7 1.24 7.66 7.87
C THR A 7 2.00 7.34 6.58
N LEU A 8 1.27 6.92 5.54
CA LEU A 8 1.86 6.67 4.21
C LEU A 8 2.64 7.87 3.65
N PRO A 9 2.20 9.14 3.81
CA PRO A 9 2.99 10.31 3.40
C PRO A 9 4.34 10.46 4.12
N GLU A 10 4.51 9.95 5.34
CA GLU A 10 5.82 9.93 6.01
C GLU A 10 6.76 8.93 5.34
N ILE A 11 6.26 7.74 5.00
CA ILE A 11 7.01 6.74 4.23
C ILE A 11 7.43 7.34 2.88
N HIS A 12 6.53 8.03 2.17
CA HIS A 12 6.84 8.67 0.89
C HIS A 12 7.92 9.76 1.03
N ARG A 13 7.89 10.56 2.10
CA ARG A 13 8.91 11.58 2.39
C ARG A 13 10.27 10.96 2.69
N ALA A 14 10.29 9.91 3.53
CA ALA A 14 11.51 9.19 3.85
C ALA A 14 12.11 8.47 2.62
N ALA A 15 11.28 7.86 1.79
CA ALA A 15 11.70 7.24 0.53
C ALA A 15 12.32 8.26 -0.43
N ARG A 16 11.69 9.44 -0.58
CA ARG A 16 12.23 10.55 -1.40
C ARG A 16 13.60 11.04 -0.92
N ALA A 17 13.84 11.02 0.38
CA ALA A 17 15.09 11.46 0.98
C ALA A 17 16.22 10.42 0.88
N ARG A 18 15.89 9.12 0.80
CA ARG A 18 16.85 8.01 0.84
C ARG A 18 17.18 7.40 -0.52
N LEU A 19 16.21 7.37 -1.43
CA LEU A 19 16.37 6.69 -2.71
C LEU A 19 17.08 7.58 -3.75
N PRO A 20 17.84 6.99 -4.69
CA PRO A 20 18.24 7.67 -5.90
C PRO A 20 17.03 8.26 -6.61
N ARG A 21 17.19 9.45 -7.21
CA ARG A 21 16.09 10.18 -7.86
C ARG A 21 15.39 9.35 -8.95
N THR A 22 16.13 8.56 -9.72
CA THR A 22 15.58 7.68 -10.76
C THR A 22 14.70 6.59 -10.17
N SER A 23 15.17 5.90 -9.12
CA SER A 23 14.39 4.88 -8.42
C SER A 23 13.13 5.45 -7.78
N TYR A 24 13.23 6.61 -7.12
CA TYR A 24 12.05 7.28 -6.56
C TYR A 24 11.03 7.64 -7.64
N ASN A 25 11.48 8.24 -8.74
CA ASN A 25 10.60 8.63 -9.84
C ASN A 25 9.95 7.42 -10.53
N PHE A 26 10.63 6.28 -10.60
CA PHE A 26 10.06 5.03 -11.13
C PHE A 26 8.82 4.60 -10.37
N GLY A 27 8.84 4.65 -9.03
CA GLY A 27 7.70 4.26 -8.20
C GLY A 27 6.65 5.34 -7.99
N ALA A 28 7.05 6.61 -7.95
CA ALA A 28 6.17 7.72 -7.62
C ALA A 28 5.49 8.37 -8.85
N GLY A 29 6.03 8.14 -10.05
CA GLY A 29 5.59 8.80 -11.27
C GLY A 29 4.35 8.18 -11.91
N GLY A 30 3.61 9.00 -12.66
CA GLY A 30 2.57 8.56 -13.59
C GLY A 30 2.90 8.86 -15.06
N THR A 31 2.06 8.40 -15.97
CA THR A 31 2.21 8.66 -17.41
C THR A 31 1.96 10.13 -17.77
N GLU A 32 2.79 10.67 -18.67
CA GLU A 32 2.69 12.03 -19.24
C GLU A 32 2.51 13.12 -18.17
N THR A 33 1.35 13.78 -18.17
CA THR A 33 1.02 14.86 -17.23
C THR A 33 0.56 14.33 -15.87
N GLU A 34 0.49 13.02 -15.67
CA GLU A 34 -0.01 12.32 -14.47
C GLU A 34 -1.48 12.64 -14.11
N THR A 35 -2.25 13.09 -15.11
CA THR A 35 -3.63 13.52 -14.91
C THR A 35 -4.51 12.40 -14.34
N THR A 36 -4.35 11.17 -14.84
CA THR A 36 -5.11 10.01 -14.34
C THR A 36 -4.73 9.65 -12.90
N MET A 37 -3.44 9.69 -12.55
CA MET A 37 -2.97 9.46 -11.18
C MET A 37 -3.62 10.45 -10.18
N ARG A 38 -3.65 11.74 -10.54
CA ARG A 38 -4.33 12.77 -9.72
C ARG A 38 -5.85 12.57 -9.66
N ARG A 39 -6.47 12.13 -10.76
CA ARG A 39 -7.91 11.80 -10.81
C ARG A 39 -8.25 10.64 -9.87
N ASN A 40 -7.45 9.57 -9.83
CA ASN A 40 -7.66 8.43 -8.93
C ASN A 40 -7.70 8.88 -7.47
N ARG A 41 -6.74 9.70 -7.04
CA ARG A 41 -6.74 10.26 -5.68
C ARG A 41 -7.93 11.18 -5.42
N ARG A 42 -8.31 12.02 -6.40
CA ARG A 42 -9.47 12.91 -6.28
C ARG A 42 -10.78 12.11 -6.19
N ALA A 43 -10.91 10.98 -6.87
CA ALA A 43 -12.10 10.14 -6.83
C ALA A 43 -12.38 9.64 -5.42
N LEU A 44 -11.36 9.11 -4.72
CA LEU A 44 -11.51 8.69 -3.31
C LEU A 44 -11.91 9.85 -2.39
N ARG A 45 -11.33 11.04 -2.58
CA ARG A 45 -11.67 12.23 -1.77
C ARG A 45 -13.09 12.76 -1.96
N ARG A 46 -13.76 12.38 -3.05
CA ARG A 46 -15.15 12.79 -3.30
C ARG A 46 -16.16 11.94 -2.54
N LEU A 47 -15.74 10.76 -2.07
CA LEU A 47 -16.62 9.87 -1.31
C LEU A 47 -16.69 10.36 0.14
N ALA A 48 -17.90 10.55 0.64
CA ALA A 48 -18.17 10.82 2.04
C ALA A 48 -18.57 9.53 2.74
N ILE A 49 -18.06 9.31 3.95
CA ILE A 49 -18.51 8.20 4.80
C ILE A 49 -19.80 8.64 5.49
N ARG A 50 -20.90 7.93 5.23
CA ARG A 50 -22.13 8.09 6.01
C ARG A 50 -21.99 7.26 7.28
N GLN A 51 -21.65 7.92 8.39
CA GLN A 51 -21.52 7.26 9.67
C GLN A 51 -22.88 6.74 10.14
N ASP A 52 -22.95 5.45 10.45
CA ASP A 52 -24.05 4.87 11.21
C ASP A 52 -23.76 5.03 12.71
N ILE A 53 -24.71 5.59 13.45
CA ILE A 53 -24.59 5.85 14.89
C ILE A 53 -25.30 4.76 15.70
N LEU A 54 -24.89 4.60 16.96
CA LEU A 54 -25.42 3.59 17.89
C LEU A 54 -25.25 2.13 17.41
N VAL A 55 -24.28 1.88 16.53
CA VAL A 55 -23.85 0.53 16.15
C VAL A 55 -22.82 0.04 17.16
N ASP A 56 -23.03 -1.17 17.69
CA ASP A 56 -22.05 -1.81 18.58
C ASP A 56 -20.83 -2.25 17.78
N VAL A 57 -19.70 -1.58 18.04
CA VAL A 57 -18.40 -1.83 17.39
C VAL A 57 -17.34 -2.31 18.39
N ARG A 58 -17.75 -2.88 19.54
CA ARG A 58 -16.82 -3.42 20.55
C ARG A 58 -15.96 -4.58 20.01
N GLN A 59 -16.47 -5.30 19.02
CA GLN A 59 -15.76 -6.34 18.29
C GLN A 59 -15.84 -6.02 16.81
N ILE A 60 -14.68 -5.81 16.18
CA ILE A 60 -14.56 -5.57 14.74
C ILE A 60 -13.82 -6.76 14.17
N ASP A 61 -14.50 -7.51 13.30
CA ASP A 61 -13.90 -8.57 12.51
C ASP A 61 -13.53 -8.03 11.13
N LEU A 62 -12.23 -8.01 10.82
CA LEU A 62 -11.72 -7.60 9.52
C LEU A 62 -11.47 -8.80 8.60
N THR A 63 -11.61 -10.03 9.10
CA THR A 63 -11.26 -11.23 8.36
C THR A 63 -12.11 -11.35 7.09
N THR A 64 -11.49 -11.86 6.04
CA THR A 64 -12.15 -12.04 4.75
C THR A 64 -11.47 -13.15 3.97
N SER A 65 -11.88 -13.37 2.72
CA SER A 65 -11.17 -14.25 1.81
C SER A 65 -11.08 -13.64 0.41
N LEU A 66 -10.01 -13.97 -0.30
CA LEU A 66 -9.81 -13.61 -1.70
C LEU A 66 -9.51 -14.88 -2.48
N LEU A 67 -10.35 -15.21 -3.47
CA LEU A 67 -10.22 -16.43 -4.28
C LEU A 67 -10.14 -17.73 -3.44
N GLY A 68 -10.87 -17.76 -2.32
CA GLY A 68 -10.88 -18.90 -1.38
C GLY A 68 -9.72 -18.92 -0.38
N VAL A 69 -8.78 -17.97 -0.46
CA VAL A 69 -7.67 -17.85 0.49
C VAL A 69 -8.07 -16.95 1.65
N PRO A 70 -7.97 -17.40 2.92
CA PRO A 70 -8.31 -16.59 4.08
C PRO A 70 -7.30 -15.44 4.27
N LEU A 71 -7.82 -14.27 4.68
CA LEU A 71 -7.07 -13.06 5.00
C LEU A 71 -7.49 -12.55 6.37
N SER A 72 -6.55 -12.03 7.15
CA SER A 72 -6.88 -11.42 8.45
C SER A 72 -7.53 -10.03 8.31
N TRP A 73 -7.36 -9.39 7.15
CA TRP A 73 -7.93 -8.07 6.80
C TRP A 73 -8.00 -7.85 5.27
N PRO A 74 -8.85 -6.94 4.76
CA PRO A 74 -9.22 -6.88 3.34
C PRO A 74 -8.26 -6.01 2.50
N VAL A 75 -6.95 -6.17 2.68
CA VAL A 75 -5.93 -5.42 1.91
C VAL A 75 -4.82 -6.36 1.51
N VAL A 76 -4.46 -6.36 0.23
CA VAL A 76 -3.40 -7.20 -0.36
C VAL A 76 -2.35 -6.34 -1.05
N ILE A 77 -1.16 -6.89 -1.24
CA ILE A 77 -0.06 -6.21 -1.94
C ILE A 77 -0.23 -6.41 -3.45
N ALA A 78 -0.43 -5.30 -4.17
CA ALA A 78 -0.55 -5.28 -5.62
C ALA A 78 0.79 -5.65 -6.29
N PRO A 79 0.76 -6.28 -7.47
CA PRO A 79 2.00 -6.63 -8.17
C PRO A 79 2.70 -5.37 -8.68
N MET A 80 4.01 -5.27 -8.40
CA MET A 80 4.87 -4.20 -8.90
C MET A 80 6.21 -4.78 -9.35
N GLY A 81 6.54 -4.59 -10.63
CA GLY A 81 7.85 -4.95 -11.15
C GLY A 81 8.94 -4.00 -10.69
N GLY A 82 10.16 -4.50 -10.53
CA GLY A 82 11.32 -3.66 -10.20
C GLY A 82 11.44 -3.30 -8.71
N LEU A 83 10.89 -4.09 -7.79
CA LEU A 83 11.03 -3.85 -6.35
C LEU A 83 12.49 -3.77 -5.87
N VAL A 84 13.41 -4.40 -6.60
CA VAL A 84 14.86 -4.30 -6.36
C VAL A 84 15.42 -2.88 -6.48
N LEU A 85 14.71 -1.97 -7.15
CA LEU A 85 15.06 -0.55 -7.22
C LEU A 85 14.86 0.18 -5.88
N PHE A 86 14.07 -0.40 -4.96
CA PHE A 86 13.70 0.18 -3.67
C PHE A 86 14.37 -0.55 -2.49
N HIS A 87 14.58 -1.87 -2.61
CA HIS A 87 15.24 -2.69 -1.61
C HIS A 87 15.98 -3.85 -2.28
N PRO A 88 17.22 -4.20 -1.90
CA PRO A 88 18.00 -5.25 -2.57
C PRO A 88 17.30 -6.62 -2.67
N GLU A 89 16.48 -6.96 -1.67
CA GLU A 89 15.73 -8.23 -1.64
C GLU A 89 14.39 -8.18 -2.38
N GLY A 90 13.97 -7.02 -2.89
CA GLY A 90 12.80 -6.84 -3.75
C GLY A 90 11.54 -7.57 -3.27
N ASP A 91 10.97 -8.39 -4.15
CA ASP A 91 9.77 -9.21 -3.89
C ASP A 91 9.90 -10.13 -2.67
N ALA A 92 11.11 -10.63 -2.37
CA ALA A 92 11.30 -11.54 -1.24
C ALA A 92 11.09 -10.80 0.10
N GLU A 93 11.56 -9.56 0.23
CA GLU A 93 11.25 -8.77 1.43
C GLU A 93 9.76 -8.39 1.48
N MET A 94 9.19 -8.01 0.33
CA MET A 94 7.76 -7.72 0.27
C MET A 94 6.91 -8.91 0.73
N ALA A 95 7.30 -10.14 0.38
CA ALA A 95 6.61 -11.36 0.77
C ALA A 95 6.73 -11.63 2.27
N ARG A 96 7.90 -11.36 2.86
CA ARG A 96 8.07 -11.42 4.33
C ARG A 96 7.21 -10.37 5.03
N GLY A 97 7.09 -9.17 4.46
CA GLY A 97 6.19 -8.11 4.93
C GLY A 97 4.72 -8.54 4.85
N ALA A 98 4.30 -9.12 3.73
CA ALA A 98 2.95 -9.65 3.54
C ALA A 98 2.61 -10.73 4.58
N ALA A 99 3.54 -11.68 4.79
CA ALA A 99 3.39 -12.73 5.80
C ALA A 99 3.30 -12.15 7.22
N LYS A 100 4.12 -11.16 7.58
CA LYS A 100 4.03 -10.47 8.88
C LYS A 100 2.72 -9.69 9.06
N GLY A 101 2.14 -9.22 7.96
CA GLY A 101 0.87 -8.50 7.94
C GLY A 101 -0.34 -9.39 7.70
N ASP A 102 -0.17 -10.72 7.78
CA ASP A 102 -1.21 -11.74 7.55
C ASP A 102 -2.06 -11.46 6.29
N THR A 103 -1.36 -11.14 5.19
CA THR A 103 -1.97 -10.86 3.88
C THR A 103 -1.17 -11.45 2.71
N LEU A 104 -1.73 -11.35 1.50
CA LEU A 104 -1.19 -11.86 0.26
C LEU A 104 -0.40 -10.80 -0.52
N GLN A 105 0.62 -11.26 -1.23
CA GLN A 105 1.29 -10.52 -2.29
C GLN A 105 1.00 -11.16 -3.65
N PHE A 106 0.61 -10.34 -4.61
CA PHE A 106 0.66 -10.70 -6.02
C PHE A 106 2.06 -10.40 -6.56
N LEU A 107 2.71 -11.39 -7.17
CA LEU A 107 4.03 -11.23 -7.76
C LEU A 107 3.94 -10.69 -9.19
N SER A 108 4.82 -9.74 -9.52
CA SER A 108 5.09 -9.39 -10.92
C SER A 108 6.19 -10.33 -11.42
N GLY A 109 5.90 -11.06 -12.51
CA GLY A 109 6.92 -11.83 -13.23
C GLY A 109 7.93 -10.95 -13.96
#